data_AF-A0A6I9UUD4-F1
#
_entry.id   AF-A0A6I9UUD4-F1
#
_cell.length_a   1.000
_cell.length_b   1.000
_cell.length_c   1.000
_cell.angle_alpha   90.00
_cell.angle_beta   90.00
_cell.angle_gamma   90.00
#
_symmetry.space_group_name_H-M   'P 1'
#
loop_
_entity.id
_entity.type
_entity.pdbx_description
1 polymer ?
#
loop_
_entity_poly.entity_id
_entity_poly.type
_entity_poly.pdbx_seq_one_letter_code
_entity_poly.pdbx_strand_id
1 'polypeptide(L)'
;MSQERLIGICCDGEATNTGSENLILRRFELMLNRPLHWFVCLLHFNELPLRYLFSALQKSTTSGPRTASGIITKQIETCEQMAAVPGFEAISLGDMPPPIHEKTLLTDVQYLYRMANVVCYGFCPENLASIKPGQIVHYRWLTKASRLLRLYVTTSSPSANLKTLATYIMKVYVPM
;
A
#
# COMPACT_ATOMS: atom_id res chain seq x y z
N MET A 1 -23.24 -18.46 -23.27
CA MET A 1 -22.80 -17.26 -24.02
C MET A 1 -21.76 -17.71 -25.04
N SER A 2 -21.82 -17.24 -26.29
CA SER A 2 -20.75 -17.48 -27.27
C SER A 2 -19.46 -16.79 -26.80
N GLN A 3 -18.35 -17.53 -26.76
CA GLN A 3 -17.03 -17.03 -26.37
C GLN A 3 -16.49 -15.94 -27.32
N GLU A 4 -17.06 -15.84 -28.52
CA GLU A 4 -16.71 -14.82 -29.53
C GLU A 4 -17.07 -13.40 -29.08
N ARG A 5 -18.02 -13.24 -28.14
CA ARG A 5 -18.46 -11.93 -27.64
C ARG A 5 -17.75 -11.46 -26.37
N LEU A 6 -16.79 -12.23 -25.83
CA LEU A 6 -16.09 -11.86 -24.59
C LEU A 6 -15.08 -10.72 -24.85
N ILE A 7 -15.32 -9.51 -24.38
CA ILE A 7 -14.46 -8.36 -24.69
C ILE A 7 -13.38 -8.14 -23.63
N GLY A 8 -13.65 -8.50 -22.38
CA GLY A 8 -12.68 -8.36 -21.30
C GLY A 8 -12.93 -9.30 -20.13
N ILE A 9 -11.94 -9.37 -19.27
CA ILE A 9 -11.89 -10.29 -18.14
C ILE A 9 -11.32 -9.56 -16.92
N CYS A 10 -11.92 -9.81 -15.76
CA CYS A 10 -11.44 -9.34 -14.46
C CYS A 10 -11.15 -10.58 -13.61
N CYS A 11 -9.93 -10.73 -13.14
CA CYS A 11 -9.54 -11.84 -12.27
C CYS A 11 -8.49 -11.37 -11.26
N ASP A 12 -8.45 -12.04 -10.11
CA ASP A 12 -7.33 -11.89 -9.19
C ASP A 12 -6.07 -12.49 -9.84
N GLY A 13 -5.13 -11.63 -10.20
CA GLY A 13 -3.93 -11.97 -10.96
C GLY A 13 -2.80 -12.56 -10.10
N GLU A 14 -3.05 -12.89 -8.83
CA GLU A 14 -1.98 -13.35 -7.95
C GLU A 14 -1.35 -14.66 -8.45
N ALA A 15 -0.02 -14.65 -8.63
CA ALA A 15 0.75 -15.78 -9.16
C ALA A 15 0.64 -17.04 -8.28
N THR A 16 0.37 -16.87 -6.98
CA THR A 16 0.10 -17.94 -6.02
C THR A 16 -1.14 -18.76 -6.38
N ASN A 17 -2.13 -18.16 -7.03
CA ASN A 17 -3.36 -18.84 -7.46
C ASN A 17 -3.26 -19.43 -8.88
N THR A 18 -2.27 -18.98 -9.66
CA THR A 18 -2.16 -19.30 -11.10
C THR A 18 -0.91 -20.10 -11.49
N GLY A 19 0.05 -20.23 -10.56
CA GLY A 19 1.32 -20.93 -10.77
C GLY A 19 2.32 -20.10 -11.55
N SER A 20 3.62 -20.27 -11.24
CA SER A 20 4.73 -19.50 -11.82
C SER A 20 4.87 -19.60 -13.34
N GLU A 21 4.25 -20.61 -13.94
CA GLU A 21 4.36 -20.89 -15.37
C GLU A 21 3.19 -20.34 -16.19
N ASN A 22 2.11 -19.83 -15.55
CA ASN A 22 0.84 -19.67 -16.27
C ASN A 22 -0.06 -18.55 -15.73
N LEU A 23 0.09 -17.33 -16.26
CA LEU A 23 -0.87 -16.26 -16.01
C LEU A 23 -2.23 -16.60 -16.63
N ILE A 24 -3.28 -16.75 -15.82
CA ILE A 24 -4.62 -17.16 -16.28
C ILE A 24 -5.18 -16.26 -17.38
N LEU A 25 -4.93 -14.95 -17.29
CA LEU A 25 -5.31 -13.97 -18.29
C LEU A 25 -4.66 -14.30 -19.65
N ARG A 26 -3.36 -14.62 -19.64
CA ARG A 26 -2.62 -15.01 -20.85
C ARG A 26 -3.14 -16.33 -21.44
N ARG A 27 -3.51 -17.30 -20.60
CA ARG A 27 -4.11 -18.56 -21.06
C ARG A 27 -5.44 -18.34 -21.78
N PHE A 28 -6.30 -17.45 -21.26
CA PHE A 28 -7.54 -17.10 -21.94
C PHE A 28 -7.30 -16.46 -23.31
N GLU A 29 -6.32 -15.56 -23.43
CA GLU A 29 -5.95 -14.98 -24.73
C GLU A 29 -5.47 -16.04 -25.74
N LEU A 30 -4.63 -16.99 -25.28
CA LEU A 30 -4.13 -18.07 -26.11
C LEU A 30 -5.25 -19.02 -26.55
N MET A 31 -6.16 -19.37 -25.63
CA MET A 31 -7.32 -20.24 -25.95
C MET A 31 -8.29 -19.59 -26.92
N LEU A 32 -8.49 -18.27 -26.82
CA LEU A 32 -9.39 -17.52 -27.70
C LEU A 32 -8.70 -17.00 -28.97
N ASN A 33 -7.38 -17.22 -29.09
CA ASN A 33 -6.52 -16.73 -30.16
C ASN A 33 -6.68 -15.23 -30.46
N ARG A 34 -6.85 -14.41 -29.41
CA ARG A 34 -6.96 -12.94 -29.52
C ARG A 34 -6.66 -12.25 -28.19
N PRO A 35 -6.23 -10.97 -28.21
CA PRO A 35 -6.08 -10.19 -26.98
C PRO A 35 -7.44 -9.95 -26.31
N LEU A 36 -7.43 -9.90 -24.97
CA LEU A 36 -8.57 -9.50 -24.16
C LEU A 36 -8.27 -8.20 -23.42
N HIS A 37 -9.28 -7.38 -23.17
CA HIS A 37 -9.10 -6.25 -22.26
C HIS A 37 -9.00 -6.77 -20.81
N TRP A 38 -7.90 -6.43 -20.11
CA TRP A 38 -7.68 -6.83 -18.73
C TRP A 38 -8.22 -5.74 -17.80
N PHE A 39 -9.27 -6.07 -17.06
CA PHE A 39 -9.72 -5.22 -15.97
C PHE A 39 -8.89 -5.57 -14.74
N VAL A 40 -7.91 -4.72 -14.42
CA VAL A 40 -7.06 -4.88 -13.24
C VAL A 40 -7.66 -4.07 -12.10
N CYS A 41 -7.78 -4.68 -10.93
CA CYS A 41 -8.14 -3.96 -9.71
C CYS A 41 -7.12 -2.84 -9.45
N LEU A 42 -7.59 -1.60 -9.38
CA LEU A 42 -6.74 -0.42 -9.18
C LEU A 42 -5.87 -0.55 -7.92
N LEU A 43 -6.42 -1.15 -6.87
CA LEU A 43 -5.71 -1.43 -5.63
C LEU A 43 -4.48 -2.34 -5.84
N HIS A 44 -4.66 -3.45 -6.58
CA HIS A 44 -3.58 -4.39 -6.88
C HIS A 44 -2.56 -3.79 -7.86
N PHE A 45 -3.02 -2.94 -8.80
CA PHE A 45 -2.12 -2.21 -9.69
C PHE A 45 -1.19 -1.29 -8.89
N ASN A 46 -1.71 -0.58 -7.90
CA ASN A 46 -0.91 0.36 -7.08
C ASN A 46 -0.04 -0.33 -6.03
N GLU A 47 -0.40 -1.54 -5.61
CA GLU A 47 0.43 -2.37 -4.74
C GLU A 47 1.80 -2.65 -5.36
N LEU A 48 1.85 -2.98 -6.66
CA LEU A 48 3.07 -3.44 -7.31
C LEU A 48 4.20 -2.37 -7.29
N PRO A 49 3.96 -1.11 -7.70
CA PRO A 49 4.94 -0.04 -7.58
C PRO A 49 5.37 0.24 -6.13
N LEU A 50 4.43 0.28 -5.18
CA LEU A 50 4.75 0.50 -3.77
C LEU A 50 5.64 -0.64 -3.23
N ARG A 51 5.34 -1.88 -3.61
CA ARG A 51 6.11 -3.07 -3.25
C ARG A 51 7.53 -3.02 -3.79
N TYR A 52 7.67 -2.63 -5.06
CA TYR A 52 8.98 -2.49 -5.68
C TYR A 52 9.81 -1.40 -4.98
N LEU A 53 9.23 -0.21 -4.77
CA LEU A 53 9.88 0.90 -4.08
C LEU A 53 10.30 0.51 -2.66
N PHE A 54 9.40 -0.10 -1.90
CA PHE A 54 9.69 -0.57 -0.54
C PHE A 54 10.86 -1.57 -0.54
N SER A 55 10.86 -2.54 -1.45
CA SER A 55 11.95 -3.53 -1.56
C SER A 55 13.28 -2.87 -1.91
N ALA A 56 13.29 -1.91 -2.84
CA ALA A 56 14.50 -1.21 -3.27
C ALA A 56 15.11 -0.39 -2.12
N LEU A 57 14.28 0.40 -1.42
CA LEU A 57 14.73 1.22 -0.29
C LEU A 57 15.18 0.37 0.89
N GLN A 58 14.51 -0.75 1.14
CA GLN A 58 14.93 -1.70 2.17
C GLN A 58 16.34 -2.25 1.88
N LYS A 59 16.60 -2.70 0.65
CA LYS A 59 17.92 -3.23 0.24
C LYS A 59 19.02 -2.19 0.37
N SER A 60 18.76 -0.93 -0.02
CA SER A 60 19.73 0.18 0.09
C SER A 60 20.20 0.47 1.53
N THR A 61 19.46 0.02 2.54
CA THR A 61 19.78 0.25 3.96
C THR A 61 20.64 -0.86 4.57
N THR A 62 21.06 -1.86 3.77
CA THR A 62 21.72 -3.08 4.28
C THR A 62 23.21 -3.08 3.90
N SER A 63 24.10 -2.95 4.89
CA SER A 63 25.56 -2.95 4.69
C SER A 63 26.18 -4.35 4.54
N GLY A 64 25.41 -5.38 4.15
CA GLY A 64 25.97 -6.72 3.93
C GLY A 64 24.97 -7.85 3.69
N PRO A 65 25.42 -9.04 3.24
CA PRO A 65 24.57 -10.14 2.81
C PRO A 65 23.77 -10.84 3.93
N ARG A 66 24.13 -10.63 5.21
CA ARG A 66 23.58 -11.39 6.36
C ARG A 66 22.61 -10.61 7.25
N THR A 67 22.45 -9.30 7.06
CA THR A 67 21.61 -8.44 7.91
C THR A 67 20.31 -8.01 7.24
N ALA A 68 19.79 -8.83 6.30
CA ALA A 68 18.67 -8.54 5.41
C ALA A 68 17.28 -8.39 6.05
N SER A 69 17.19 -8.07 7.35
CA SER A 69 15.94 -7.59 7.96
C SER A 69 15.97 -6.07 7.98
N GLY A 70 15.28 -5.46 7.02
CA GLY A 70 15.24 -4.02 6.87
C GLY A 70 14.66 -3.33 8.10
N ILE A 71 15.37 -2.32 8.58
CA ILE A 71 15.01 -1.51 9.75
C ILE A 71 13.55 -1.04 9.66
N ILE A 72 13.11 -0.58 8.49
CA ILE A 72 11.74 -0.11 8.26
C ILE A 72 10.72 -1.24 8.46
N THR A 73 10.99 -2.47 7.99
CA THR A 73 10.08 -3.62 8.18
C THR A 73 9.86 -3.90 9.67
N LYS A 74 10.93 -3.89 10.47
CA LYS A 74 10.83 -4.07 11.92
C LYS A 74 10.08 -2.92 12.60
N GLN A 75 10.31 -1.68 12.14
CA GLN A 75 9.68 -0.50 12.73
C GLN A 75 8.17 -0.46 12.47
N ILE A 76 7.70 -0.87 11.28
CA ILE A 76 6.25 -0.90 11.00
C ILE A 76 5.50 -1.98 11.79
N GLU A 77 6.20 -3.02 12.27
CA GLU A 77 5.62 -4.08 13.12
C GLU A 77 5.26 -3.58 14.52
N THR A 78 5.96 -2.55 15.03
CA THR A 78 5.77 -2.02 16.38
C THR A 78 5.29 -0.56 16.40
N CYS A 79 5.07 0.06 15.24
CA CYS A 79 4.65 1.46 15.12
C CYS A 79 3.37 1.79 15.90
N GLU A 80 2.52 0.80 16.20
CA GLU A 80 1.31 1.00 16.97
C GLU A 80 1.51 1.25 18.47
N GLN A 81 2.70 0.97 18.96
CA GLN A 81 3.09 1.18 20.35
C GLN A 81 3.66 2.59 20.58
N MET A 82 3.91 3.32 19.49
CA MET A 82 4.53 4.64 19.53
C MET A 82 3.46 5.74 19.52
N ALA A 83 3.68 6.78 20.33
CA ALA A 83 2.88 7.98 20.30
C ALA A 83 3.22 8.83 19.06
N ALA A 84 2.24 9.59 18.56
CA ALA A 84 2.48 10.57 17.52
C ALA A 84 3.44 11.66 18.04
N VAL A 85 4.40 12.07 17.22
CA VAL A 85 5.32 13.13 17.62
C VAL A 85 4.67 14.50 17.39
N PRO A 86 4.89 15.47 18.27
CA PRO A 86 4.43 16.84 18.03
C PRO A 86 5.21 17.44 16.86
N GLY A 87 4.50 18.04 15.89
CA GLY A 87 5.11 18.83 14.82
C GLY A 87 5.88 18.03 13.76
N PHE A 88 5.44 16.82 13.41
CA PHE A 88 5.96 16.16 12.21
C PHE A 88 5.66 16.99 10.95
N GLU A 89 6.52 16.88 9.95
CA GLU A 89 6.39 17.60 8.68
C GLU A 89 5.15 17.10 7.91
N ALA A 90 4.23 18.01 7.56
CA ALA A 90 3.06 17.63 6.76
C ALA A 90 3.46 17.35 5.31
N ILE A 91 2.84 16.34 4.69
CA ILE A 91 3.01 16.04 3.26
C ILE A 91 1.72 16.43 2.55
N SER A 92 1.73 17.57 1.89
CA SER A 92 0.55 18.08 1.17
C SER A 92 0.09 17.10 0.08
N LEU A 93 -1.20 16.81 0.07
CA LEU A 93 -1.88 16.22 -1.07
C LEU A 93 -2.82 17.28 -1.66
N GLY A 94 -2.72 17.53 -2.97
CA GLY A 94 -3.47 18.60 -3.64
C GLY A 94 -4.98 18.41 -3.46
N ASP A 95 -5.49 17.25 -3.88
CA ASP A 95 -6.88 16.86 -3.70
C ASP A 95 -6.93 15.56 -2.88
N MET A 96 -7.32 15.68 -1.61
CA MET A 96 -7.68 14.51 -0.81
C MET A 96 -8.94 13.86 -1.39
N PRO A 97 -8.98 12.52 -1.54
CA PRO A 97 -10.19 11.83 -1.94
C PRO A 97 -11.37 12.22 -1.02
N PRO A 98 -12.61 12.28 -1.53
CA PRO A 98 -13.76 12.63 -0.72
C PRO A 98 -13.91 11.64 0.45
N PRO A 99 -14.47 12.11 1.60
CA PRO A 99 -14.70 11.25 2.75
C PRO A 99 -15.52 10.03 2.33
N ILE A 100 -14.97 8.84 2.58
CA ILE A 100 -15.64 7.62 2.16
C ILE A 100 -16.74 7.31 3.18
N HIS A 101 -18.00 7.25 2.74
CA HIS A 101 -19.13 6.95 3.61
C HIS A 101 -18.92 5.59 4.31
N GLU A 102 -18.93 5.61 5.65
CA GLU A 102 -18.37 4.58 6.54
C GLU A 102 -18.98 3.16 6.42
N LYS A 103 -20.12 2.98 5.75
CA LYS A 103 -20.93 1.76 5.85
C LYS A 103 -20.52 0.60 4.92
N THR A 104 -19.56 0.77 4.01
CA THR A 104 -19.32 -0.24 2.96
C THR A 104 -17.86 -0.58 2.68
N LEU A 105 -16.90 0.01 3.42
CA LEU A 105 -15.48 -0.24 3.19
C LEU A 105 -14.84 -1.20 4.18
N LEU A 106 -13.82 -1.91 3.69
CA LEU A 106 -12.85 -2.63 4.50
C LEU A 106 -12.18 -1.67 5.51
N THR A 107 -12.05 -2.13 6.75
CA THR A 107 -11.44 -1.39 7.87
C THR A 107 -10.04 -0.86 7.55
N ASP A 108 -9.25 -1.59 6.76
CA ASP A 108 -7.89 -1.21 6.35
C ASP A 108 -7.87 0.03 5.43
N VAL A 109 -8.86 0.18 4.54
CA VAL A 109 -8.98 1.35 3.64
C VAL A 109 -9.35 2.60 4.44
N GLN A 110 -10.28 2.47 5.38
CA GLN A 110 -10.66 3.56 6.27
C GLN A 110 -9.48 4.04 7.12
N TYR A 111 -8.68 3.10 7.62
CA TYR A 111 -7.51 3.44 8.41
C TYR A 111 -6.44 4.16 7.59
N LEU A 112 -6.16 3.69 6.36
CA LEU A 112 -5.27 4.38 5.44
C LEU A 112 -5.74 5.80 5.14
N TYR A 113 -7.03 5.99 4.84
CA TYR A 113 -7.62 7.31 4.60
C TYR A 113 -7.45 8.26 5.80
N ARG A 114 -7.73 7.77 7.02
CA ARG A 114 -7.56 8.56 8.24
C ARG A 114 -6.09 8.92 8.47
N MET A 115 -5.16 8.00 8.25
CA MET A 115 -3.72 8.28 8.34
C MET A 115 -3.23 9.26 7.28
N ALA A 116 -3.76 9.18 6.05
CA ALA A 116 -3.44 10.14 5.00
C ALA A 116 -3.90 11.56 5.37
N ASN A 117 -5.09 11.71 5.95
CA ASN A 117 -5.55 13.00 6.48
C ASN A 117 -4.60 13.54 7.55
N VAL A 118 -4.19 12.72 8.51
CA VAL A 118 -3.22 13.12 9.55
C VAL A 118 -1.93 13.65 8.92
N VAL A 119 -1.38 12.91 7.96
CA VAL A 119 -0.13 13.29 7.28
C VAL A 119 -0.30 14.56 6.44
N CYS A 120 -1.45 14.73 5.79
CA CYS A 120 -1.75 15.90 4.97
C CYS A 120 -1.86 17.18 5.81
N TYR A 121 -2.51 17.12 6.97
CA TYR A 121 -2.77 18.28 7.82
C TYR A 121 -1.74 18.50 8.94
N GLY A 122 -0.80 17.56 9.13
CA GLY A 122 0.24 17.70 10.16
C GLY A 122 -0.27 17.52 11.59
N PHE A 123 -1.44 16.91 11.79
CA PHE A 123 -2.07 16.75 13.10
C PHE A 123 -2.62 15.34 13.29
N CYS A 124 -2.20 14.67 14.36
CA CYS A 124 -2.64 13.31 14.72
C CYS A 124 -3.49 13.34 16.01
N PRO A 125 -4.81 13.09 15.93
CA PRO A 125 -5.67 12.94 17.10
C PRO A 125 -5.27 11.73 17.98
N GLU A 126 -5.35 11.87 19.31
CA GLU A 126 -4.98 10.80 20.26
C GLU A 126 -5.79 9.50 20.08
N ASN A 127 -7.08 9.62 19.76
CA ASN A 127 -7.95 8.46 19.52
C ASN A 127 -7.47 7.66 18.29
N LEU A 128 -7.00 8.33 17.24
CA LEU A 128 -6.46 7.70 16.04
C LEU A 128 -5.06 7.13 16.30
N ALA A 129 -4.24 7.83 17.09
CA ALA A 129 -2.94 7.35 17.56
C ALA A 129 -3.03 6.09 18.44
N SER A 130 -4.21 5.79 18.99
CA SER A 130 -4.46 4.60 19.83
C SER A 130 -5.02 3.40 19.06
N ILE A 131 -5.43 3.57 17.80
CA ILE A 131 -5.99 2.48 16.99
C ILE A 131 -4.92 1.41 16.73
N LYS A 132 -5.26 0.13 16.82
CA LYS A 132 -4.37 -0.96 16.38
C LYS A 132 -4.65 -1.31 14.91
N PRO A 133 -3.74 -1.01 13.96
CA PRO A 133 -3.88 -1.43 12.58
C PRO A 133 -3.91 -2.95 12.47
N GLY A 134 -4.52 -3.46 11.40
CA GLY A 134 -4.53 -4.88 11.09
C GLY A 134 -3.13 -5.49 11.05
N GLN A 135 -3.01 -6.80 11.26
CA GLN A 135 -1.71 -7.48 11.23
C GLN A 135 -1.04 -7.37 9.85
N ILE A 136 0.29 -7.19 9.84
CA ILE A 136 1.06 -7.21 8.59
C ILE A 136 1.09 -8.66 8.09
N VAL A 137 0.49 -8.88 6.92
CA VAL A 137 0.58 -10.15 6.17
C VAL A 137 1.18 -9.86 4.80
N HIS A 138 1.87 -10.84 4.19
CA HIS A 138 2.62 -10.64 2.94
C HIS A 138 1.84 -10.02 1.79
N TYR A 139 0.55 -10.34 1.67
CA TYR A 139 -0.34 -9.90 0.59
C TYR A 139 -1.16 -8.63 0.95
N ARG A 140 -1.02 -8.07 2.16
CA ARG A 140 -1.85 -6.94 2.62
C ARG A 140 -1.09 -5.62 2.56
N TRP A 141 -0.99 -5.03 1.37
CA TRP A 141 -0.25 -3.78 1.19
C TRP A 141 -0.95 -2.52 1.70
N LEU A 142 -2.29 -2.51 1.77
CA LEU A 142 -3.04 -1.45 2.45
C LEU A 142 -2.60 -1.27 3.91
N THR A 143 -2.47 -2.39 4.62
CA THR A 143 -2.01 -2.40 6.01
C THR A 143 -0.56 -1.93 6.12
N LYS A 144 0.31 -2.32 5.19
CA LYS A 144 1.70 -1.83 5.15
C LYS A 144 1.77 -0.33 4.87
N ALA A 145 1.00 0.17 3.90
CA ALA A 145 0.96 1.59 3.54
C ALA A 145 0.50 2.46 4.72
N SER A 146 -0.59 2.07 5.38
CA SER A 146 -1.11 2.79 6.55
C SER A 146 -0.14 2.77 7.74
N ARG A 147 0.52 1.62 7.99
CA ARG A 147 1.57 1.52 9.03
C ARG A 147 2.83 2.33 8.69
N LEU A 148 3.18 2.49 7.41
CA LEU A 148 4.27 3.37 6.98
C LEU A 148 3.95 4.85 7.23
N LEU A 149 2.72 5.29 6.93
CA LEU A 149 2.28 6.64 7.29
C LEU A 149 2.27 6.84 8.81
N ARG A 150 1.85 5.83 9.57
CA ARG A 150 1.92 5.90 11.04
C ARG A 150 3.34 6.00 11.54
N LEU A 151 4.24 5.16 11.04
CA LEU A 151 5.65 5.21 11.40
C LEU A 151 6.24 6.60 11.13
N TYR A 152 5.87 7.23 10.01
CA TYR A 152 6.27 8.60 9.71
C TYR A 152 5.79 9.60 10.78
N VAL A 153 4.50 9.52 11.15
CA VAL A 153 3.87 10.38 12.19
C VAL A 153 4.42 10.13 13.60
N THR A 154 4.99 8.95 13.87
CA THR A 154 5.54 8.59 15.19
C THR A 154 7.06 8.71 15.27
N THR A 155 7.73 9.22 14.22
CA THR A 155 9.19 9.33 14.17
C THR A 155 9.62 10.80 14.16
N SER A 156 10.31 11.26 15.22
CA SER A 156 10.72 12.68 15.35
C SER A 156 11.71 13.12 14.26
N SER A 157 12.55 12.21 13.77
CA SER A 157 13.49 12.46 12.69
C SER A 157 13.45 11.31 11.68
N PRO A 158 12.47 11.33 10.74
CA PRO A 158 12.28 10.24 9.80
C PRO A 158 13.44 10.18 8.79
N SER A 159 13.90 8.96 8.50
CA SER A 159 14.97 8.74 7.52
C SER A 159 14.55 9.18 6.12
N ALA A 160 15.50 9.45 5.23
CA ALA A 160 15.23 9.79 3.84
C ALA A 160 14.36 8.71 3.16
N ASN A 161 14.61 7.43 3.44
CA ASN A 161 13.83 6.32 2.90
C ASN A 161 12.37 6.34 3.41
N LEU A 162 12.15 6.61 4.69
CA LEU A 162 10.82 6.73 5.25
C LEU A 162 10.08 7.95 4.68
N LYS A 163 10.75 9.10 4.53
CA LYS A 163 10.20 10.29 3.86
C LYS A 163 9.78 9.99 2.43
N THR A 164 10.62 9.30 1.66
CA THR A 164 10.31 8.88 0.29
C THR A 164 9.09 7.96 0.23
N LEU A 165 9.01 6.97 1.12
CA LEU A 165 7.85 6.06 1.18
C LEU A 165 6.57 6.79 1.56
N ALA A 166 6.59 7.63 2.59
CA ALA A 166 5.43 8.41 3.01
C ALA A 166 4.97 9.35 1.89
N THR A 167 5.91 10.02 1.23
CA THR A 167 5.61 10.90 0.08
C THR A 167 5.00 10.13 -1.08
N TYR A 168 5.55 8.95 -1.41
CA TYR A 168 5.02 8.10 -2.46
C TYR A 168 3.59 7.64 -2.14
N ILE A 169 3.35 7.20 -0.91
CA ILE A 169 2.01 6.77 -0.48
C ILE A 169 1.03 7.94 -0.61
N MET A 170 1.38 9.12 -0.09
CA MET A 170 0.52 10.30 -0.16
C MET A 170 0.23 10.74 -1.59
N LYS A 171 1.24 10.78 -2.47
CA LYS A 171 1.11 11.37 -3.82
C LYS A 171 0.68 10.39 -4.90
N VAL A 172 0.84 9.07 -4.69
CA VAL A 172 0.61 8.06 -5.72
C VAL A 172 -0.37 6.97 -5.26
N TYR A 173 -0.29 6.52 -4.01
CA TYR A 173 -1.08 5.39 -3.53
C TYR A 173 -2.46 5.80 -2.99
N VAL A 174 -2.55 6.93 -2.27
CA VAL A 174 -3.80 7.46 -1.67
C VAL A 174 -4.79 8.08 -2.68
N PRO A 175 -4.36 8.82 -3.73
CA PRO A 175 -5.28 9.46 -4.67
C PRO A 175 -6.09 8.50 -5.54
N MET A 176 -5.78 7.20 -5.48
CA MET A 176 -6.32 6.16 -6.35
C MET A 176 -7.41 5.36 -5.64
#